data_AF-A0A3B9MP99-F1
#
_entry.id   AF-A0A3B9MP99-F1
#
_cell.length_a   1.000
_cell.length_b   1.000
_cell.length_c   1.000
_cell.angle_alpha   90.00
_cell.angle_beta   90.00
_cell.angle_gamma   90.00
#
_symmetry.space_group_name_H-M   'P 1'
#
loop_
_entity.id
_entity.type
_entity.pdbx_description
1 polymer ?
#
loop_
_entity_poly.entity_id
_entity_poly.type
_entity_poly.pdbx_seq_one_letter_code
_entity_poly.pdbx_strand_id
1 'polypeptide(L)'
;VLAVLAVFQVMRRAATFALTRPAREVLFTVLRREDKYKAKSFIDTFAYRAGDQIGAWSYGGLHDRGFNVSATSYIAIPFVALWCGLSLWLGRRQVALAHARAKQHTTKL
;
A
#
# COMPACT_ATOMS: atom_id res chain seq x y z
N VAL A 1 27.62 -6.62 -1.03
CA VAL A 1 26.44 -5.76 -1.26
C VAL A 1 25.34 -6.46 -2.05
N LEU A 2 25.62 -7.08 -3.20
CA LEU A 2 24.60 -7.77 -4.02
C LEU A 2 23.81 -8.85 -3.27
N ALA A 3 24.48 -9.66 -2.44
CA ALA A 3 23.81 -10.68 -1.62
C ALA A 3 22.79 -10.06 -0.62
N VAL A 4 23.14 -8.96 0.03
CA VAL A 4 22.25 -8.25 0.96
C VAL A 4 21.03 -7.69 0.22
N LEU A 5 21.25 -7.06 -0.95
CA LEU A 5 20.16 -6.57 -1.78
C LEU A 5 19.26 -7.71 -2.28
N ALA A 6 19.83 -8.84 -2.69
CA ALA A 6 19.08 -10.01 -3.13
C ALA A 6 18.20 -10.56 -2.01
N VAL A 7 18.75 -10.76 -0.80
CA VAL A 7 18.00 -11.23 0.37
C VAL A 7 16.86 -10.26 0.70
N PHE A 8 17.14 -8.96 0.73
CA PHE A 8 16.11 -7.96 1.01
C PHE A 8 14.99 -7.94 -0.05
N GLN A 9 15.35 -8.03 -1.33
CA GLN A 9 14.37 -8.07 -2.43
C GLN A 9 13.51 -9.33 -2.38
N VAL A 10 14.11 -10.49 -2.09
CA VAL A 10 13.39 -11.75 -1.92
C VAL A 10 12.44 -11.67 -0.74
N MET A 11 12.92 -11.21 0.42
CA MET A 11 12.11 -11.04 1.62
C MET A 11 10.94 -10.07 1.38
N ARG A 12 11.19 -8.93 0.73
CA ARG A 12 10.15 -7.95 0.38
C ARG A 12 9.10 -8.58 -0.55
N ARG A 13 9.53 -9.32 -1.58
CA ARG A 13 8.61 -10.03 -2.46
C ARG A 13 7.79 -11.06 -1.69
N ALA A 14 8.44 -11.90 -0.88
CA ALA A 14 7.78 -12.88 -0.04
C ALA A 14 6.73 -12.24 0.88
N ALA A 15 7.07 -11.15 1.58
CA ALA A 15 6.14 -10.39 2.40
C ALA A 15 4.97 -9.82 1.57
N THR A 16 5.24 -9.32 0.37
CA THR A 16 4.19 -8.83 -0.54
C THR A 16 3.20 -9.94 -0.93
N PHE A 17 3.71 -11.13 -1.22
CA PHE A 17 2.87 -12.29 -1.55
C PHE A 17 2.12 -12.82 -0.32
N ALA A 18 2.78 -12.91 0.83
CA ALA A 18 2.22 -13.47 2.05
C ALA A 18 1.22 -12.53 2.75
N LEU A 19 1.43 -11.21 2.70
CA LEU A 19 0.63 -10.25 3.45
C LEU A 19 -0.26 -9.39 2.54
N THR A 20 0.31 -8.78 1.49
CA THR A 20 -0.41 -7.79 0.67
C THR A 20 -1.49 -8.43 -0.20
N ARG A 21 -1.35 -9.70 -0.58
CA ARG A 21 -2.38 -10.43 -1.32
C ARG A 21 -3.62 -10.72 -0.46
N PRO A 22 -3.53 -11.44 0.68
CA PRO A 22 -4.71 -11.73 1.49
C PRO A 22 -5.36 -10.47 2.08
N ALA A 23 -4.56 -9.48 2.51
CA ALA A 23 -5.10 -8.23 3.03
C ALA A 23 -6.02 -7.53 2.01
N ARG A 24 -5.64 -7.56 0.73
CA ARG A 24 -6.42 -6.97 -0.35
C ARG A 24 -7.68 -7.75 -0.66
N GLU A 25 -7.63 -9.08 -0.57
CA GLU A 25 -8.82 -9.91 -0.74
C GLU A 25 -9.86 -9.61 0.34
N VAL A 26 -9.43 -9.51 1.61
CA VAL A 26 -10.28 -9.12 2.75
C VAL A 26 -10.87 -7.72 2.53
N LEU A 27 -10.05 -6.73 2.14
CA LEU A 27 -10.51 -5.38 1.81
C LEU A 27 -11.54 -5.37 0.68
N PHE A 28 -11.35 -6.21 -0.34
CA PHE A 28 -12.21 -6.23 -1.52
C PHE A 28 -13.47 -7.09 -1.38
N THR A 29 -13.63 -7.87 -0.30
CA THR A 29 -14.85 -8.66 -0.05
C THR A 29 -16.12 -7.80 0.06
N VAL A 30 -15.99 -6.62 0.65
CA VAL A 30 -17.12 -5.71 0.88
C VAL A 30 -17.44 -4.82 -0.33
N LEU A 31 -16.53 -4.74 -1.31
CA LEU A 31 -16.67 -3.92 -2.51
C LEU A 31 -17.56 -4.59 -3.57
N ARG A 32 -18.19 -3.77 -4.41
CA ARG A 32 -18.90 -4.25 -5.61
C ARG A 32 -17.89 -4.67 -6.68
N ARG A 33 -18.32 -5.52 -7.63
CA ARG A 33 -17.43 -6.04 -8.69
C ARG A 33 -16.78 -4.92 -9.49
N GLU A 34 -17.55 -3.91 -9.89
CA GLU A 34 -17.05 -2.76 -10.67
C GLU A 34 -15.92 -1.99 -9.96
N ASP A 35 -16.10 -1.70 -8.67
CA ASP A 35 -15.13 -0.95 -7.87
C ASP A 35 -13.84 -1.75 -7.67
N LYS A 36 -13.97 -3.08 -7.48
CA LYS A 36 -12.84 -3.99 -7.38
C LYS A 36 -11.99 -3.99 -8.67
N TYR A 37 -12.62 -3.99 -9.84
CA TYR A 37 -11.88 -3.95 -11.12
C TYR A 37 -11.19 -2.61 -11.35
N LYS A 38 -11.88 -1.49 -11.07
CA LYS A 38 -11.29 -0.14 -11.17
C LYS A 38 -10.11 0.03 -10.22
N ALA A 39 -10.29 -0.35 -8.96
CA ALA A 39 -9.23 -0.27 -7.95
C ALA A 39 -8.03 -1.14 -8.33
N LYS A 40 -8.26 -2.37 -8.80
CA LYS A 40 -7.17 -3.26 -9.21
C LYS A 40 -6.38 -2.69 -10.38
N SER A 41 -7.04 -2.23 -11.44
CA SER A 41 -6.38 -1.66 -12.61
C SER A 41 -5.60 -0.39 -12.25
N PHE A 42 -6.20 0.50 -11.46
CA PHE A 42 -5.54 1.73 -11.01
C PHE A 42 -4.29 1.44 -10.17
N ILE A 43 -4.36 0.50 -9.22
CA ILE A 43 -3.21 0.15 -8.39
C ILE A 43 -2.11 -0.49 -9.24
N ASP A 44 -2.45 -1.46 -10.10
CA ASP A 44 -1.50 -2.22 -10.89
C ASP A 44 -0.71 -1.35 -11.87
N THR A 45 -1.37 -0.37 -12.48
CA THR A 45 -0.75 0.52 -13.46
C THR A 45 -0.31 1.83 -12.84
N PHE A 46 -1.23 2.64 -12.31
CA PHE A 46 -0.88 3.99 -11.87
C PHE A 46 -0.06 3.97 -10.59
N ALA A 47 -0.52 3.27 -9.54
CA ALA A 47 0.13 3.34 -8.23
C ALA A 47 1.53 2.72 -8.26
N TYR A 48 1.69 1.54 -8.85
CA TYR A 48 3.02 0.92 -8.96
C TYR A 48 3.95 1.71 -9.87
N ARG A 49 3.47 2.21 -11.03
CA ARG A 49 4.34 2.94 -11.97
C ARG A 49 4.73 4.32 -11.46
N ALA A 50 3.77 5.09 -10.92
CA ALA A 50 4.05 6.38 -10.34
C ALA A 50 4.95 6.25 -9.10
N GLY A 51 4.71 5.23 -8.27
CA GLY A 51 5.53 4.94 -7.10
C GLY A 51 6.98 4.64 -7.46
N ASP A 52 7.23 3.79 -8.45
CA ASP A 52 8.59 3.48 -8.91
C ASP A 52 9.28 4.73 -9.49
N GLN A 53 8.56 5.53 -10.28
CA GLN A 53 9.13 6.74 -10.89
C GLN A 53 9.47 7.80 -9.85
N ILE A 54 8.55 8.07 -8.90
CA ILE A 54 8.78 8.99 -7.80
C ILE A 54 9.94 8.48 -6.94
N GLY A 55 9.97 7.19 -6.62
CA GLY A 55 11.07 6.58 -5.85
C GLY A 55 12.43 6.74 -6.51
N ALA A 56 12.52 6.49 -7.82
CA ALA A 56 13.74 6.65 -8.60
C ALA A 56 14.22 8.12 -8.64
N TRP A 57 13.29 9.07 -8.80
CA TRP A 57 13.62 10.49 -8.83
C TRP A 57 13.90 11.09 -7.46
N SER A 58 13.34 10.53 -6.40
CA SER A 58 13.56 10.99 -5.03
C SER A 58 15.05 11.02 -4.68
N TYR A 59 15.77 9.94 -5.00
CA TYR A 59 17.19 9.83 -4.64
C TYR A 59 18.06 10.82 -5.43
N GLY A 60 17.89 10.89 -6.75
CA GLY A 60 18.62 11.85 -7.59
C GLY A 60 18.30 13.30 -7.23
N GLY A 61 17.01 13.64 -7.10
CA GLY A 61 16.59 15.01 -6.79
C GLY A 61 16.95 15.49 -5.39
N LEU A 62 17.09 14.60 -4.41
CA LEU A 62 17.58 14.96 -3.08
C LEU A 62 19.11 15.10 -3.06
N HIS A 63 19.81 14.20 -3.74
CA HIS A 63 21.26 14.25 -3.87
C HIS A 63 21.73 15.53 -4.59
N ASP A 64 21.07 15.92 -5.68
CA ASP A 64 21.41 17.13 -6.45
C ASP A 64 21.21 18.44 -5.67
N ARG A 65 20.40 18.39 -4.59
CA ARG A 65 20.17 19.52 -3.66
C ARG A 65 21.09 19.48 -2.44
N GLY A 66 22.06 18.56 -2.40
CA GLY A 66 23.05 18.44 -1.32
C GLY A 66 22.54 17.73 -0.06
N PHE A 67 21.39 17.04 -0.12
CA PHE A 67 20.91 16.26 1.01
C PHE A 67 21.73 14.98 1.17
N ASN A 68 22.36 14.82 2.35
CA ASN A 68 23.02 13.58 2.75
C ASN A 68 21.98 12.48 3.05
N VAL A 69 22.38 11.20 2.96
CA VAL A 69 21.53 10.01 3.17
C VAL A 69 20.74 10.09 4.48
N SER A 70 21.36 10.62 5.54
CA SER A 70 20.71 10.80 6.85
C SER A 70 19.56 11.81 6.83
N ALA A 71 19.67 12.89 6.06
CA ALA A 71 18.62 13.92 5.98
C ALA A 71 17.40 13.39 5.21
N THR A 72 17.61 12.54 4.20
CA THR A 72 16.55 11.84 3.47
C THR A 72 15.76 10.88 4.36
N SER A 73 16.41 10.25 5.35
CA SER A 73 15.73 9.36 6.30
C SER A 73 14.66 10.09 7.13
N TYR A 74 14.92 11.34 7.56
CA TYR A 74 13.93 12.11 8.33
C TYR A 74 12.70 12.47 7.50
N ILE A 75 12.86 12.71 6.20
CA ILE A 75 11.73 12.97 5.30
C ILE A 75 10.89 11.69 5.12
N ALA A 76 11.51 10.51 5.11
CA ALA A 76 10.78 9.25 4.98
C ALA A 76 9.87 8.96 6.18
N ILE A 77 10.19 9.45 7.39
CA ILE A 77 9.41 9.20 8.61
C ILE A 77 7.94 9.66 8.49
N PRO A 78 7.61 10.92 8.13
CA PRO A 78 6.22 11.34 7.98
C PRO A 78 5.50 10.56 6.86
N PHE A 79 6.19 10.18 5.78
CA PHE A 79 5.59 9.32 4.75
C PHE A 79 5.20 7.94 5.30
N VAL A 80 6.08 7.32 6.08
CA VAL A 80 5.79 6.03 6.74
C VAL A 80 4.64 6.18 7.73
N ALA A 81 4.65 7.23 8.57
CA ALA A 81 3.58 7.49 9.54
C ALA A 81 2.22 7.68 8.84
N LEU A 82 2.19 8.45 7.76
CA LEU A 82 1.00 8.64 6.92
C LEU A 82 0.52 7.30 6.34
N TRP A 83 1.45 6.48 5.83
CA TRP A 83 1.12 5.18 5.25
C TRP A 83 0.55 4.20 6.28
N CYS A 84 1.14 4.16 7.48
CA CYS A 84 0.63 3.39 8.61
C CYS A 84 -0.78 3.86 9.01
N GLY A 85 -0.97 5.18 9.14
CA GLY A 85 -2.28 5.76 9.45
C GLY A 85 -3.36 5.38 8.43
N LEU A 86 -3.05 5.51 7.14
CA LEU A 86 -3.95 5.11 6.04
C LEU A 86 -4.30 3.62 6.10
N SER A 87 -3.31 2.77 6.40
CA SER A 87 -3.49 1.32 6.50
C SER A 87 -4.45 0.94 7.62
N LEU A 88 -4.28 1.56 8.80
CA LEU A 88 -5.18 1.34 9.95
C LEU A 88 -6.59 1.86 9.69
N TRP A 89 -6.70 3.02 9.04
CA TRP A 89 -7.99 3.61 8.69
C TRP A 89 -8.77 2.73 7.68
N LEU A 90 -8.10 2.22 6.64
CA LEU A 90 -8.71 1.30 5.67
C LEU A 90 -9.21 0.03 6.34
N GLY A 91 -8.42 -0.56 7.25
CA GLY A 91 -8.83 -1.74 8.01
C GLY A 91 -10.08 -1.48 8.85
N ARG A 92 -10.13 -0.35 9.57
CA ARG A 92 -11.32 0.05 10.35
C ARG A 92 -12.55 0.27 9.47
N ARG A 93 -12.38 0.92 8.31
CA ARG A 93 -13.48 1.18 7.38
C ARG A 93 -14.05 -0.10 6.77
N GLN A 94 -13.20 -1.08 6.48
CA GLN A 94 -13.60 -2.40 5.99
C GLN A 94 -14.50 -3.11 6.99
N VAL A 95 -14.13 -3.12 8.27
CA VAL A 95 -14.93 -3.71 9.36
C VAL A 95 -16.28 -3.01 9.49
N ALA A 96 -16.30 -1.67 9.49
CA ALA A 96 -17.54 -0.90 9.57
C ALA A 96 -18.51 -1.20 8.40
N LEU A 97 -17.98 -1.28 7.18
CA LEU A 97 -18.77 -1.61 5.98
C LEU A 97 -19.27 -3.07 6.00
N ALA A 98 -18.46 -4.01 6.50
CA ALA A 98 -18.85 -5.40 6.65
C ALA A 98 -20.06 -5.55 7.60
N HIS A 99 -20.03 -4.87 8.74
CA HIS A 99 -21.15 -4.87 9.70
C HIS A 99 -22.43 -4.25 9.13
N ALA A 100 -22.33 -3.13 8.41
CA ALA A 100 -23.48 -2.49 7.77
C ALA A 100 -24.16 -3.41 6.74
N ARG A 101 -23.36 -4.14 5.97
CA ARG A 101 -23.86 -5.11 4.98
C ARG A 101 -24.52 -6.33 5.62
N ALA A 102 -23.99 -6.81 6.74
CA ALA A 102 -24.61 -7.89 7.52
C ALA A 102 -25.99 -7.50 8.06
N LYS A 103 -26.15 -6.29 8.61
CA LYS A 103 -27.45 -5.76 9.06
C LYS A 103 -28.47 -5.64 7.94
N GLN A 104 -28.06 -5.15 6.75
CA GLN A 104 -28.97 -5.05 5.61
C GLN A 104 -29.50 -6.42 5.13
N HIS A 105 -28.72 -7.49 5.30
CA HIS A 105 -29.14 -8.83 4.94
C HIS A 105 -30.16 -9.41 5.94
N THR A 106 -30.02 -9.10 7.24
CA THR A 106 -30.96 -9.58 8.27
C THR A 106 -32.27 -8.79 8.32
N THR A 107 -32.29 -7.50 7.96
CA THR A 107 -33.52 -6.69 7.92
C THR A 107 -34.41 -6.97 6.69
N LYS A 108 -33.88 -7.66 5.67
CA LYS A 108 -34.63 -8.01 4.45
C LYS A 108 -35.30 -9.39 4.49
N LEU A 109 -35.14 -10.12 5.60
CA LEU A 109 -35.82 -11.39 5.91
C LEU A 109 -36.97 -11.10 6.88
#